data_AF-A0A956P777-F1
#
_entry.id   AF-A0A956P777-F1
#
_cell.length_a   1.000
_cell.length_b   1.000
_cell.length_c   1.000
_cell.angle_alpha   90.00
_cell.angle_beta   90.00
_cell.angle_gamma   90.00
#
_symmetry.space_group_name_H-M   'P 1'
#
loop_
_entity.id
_entity.type
_entity.pdbx_description
1 polymer ?
#
loop_
_entity_poly.entity_id
_entity_poly.type
_entity_poly.pdbx_seq_one_letter_code
_entity_poly.pdbx_strand_id
1 'polypeptide(L)'
;LAHKASHEAVACVEGIAGVAGARPFDAREVPSCTYSSPQIASLGLTEARAREEGRDLRVGRFPLRANGKALALGEPEGLVKTLFDAGTGELLGAHLIGSDVTELIGVLAAARTLEATEAELIETIFPHPTLSEAIHESVLDAFGRALHL
;
A
#
# COMPACT_ATOMS: atom_id res chain seq x y z
N LEU A 1 1.24 -10.07 -14.69
CA LEU A 1 1.46 -8.60 -14.63
C LEU A 1 2.78 -8.29 -15.32
N ALA A 2 2.87 -7.20 -16.09
CA ALA A 2 4.06 -6.90 -16.88
C ALA A 2 5.29 -6.61 -15.99
N HIS A 3 5.13 -5.74 -14.99
CA HIS A 3 6.19 -5.40 -14.03
C HIS A 3 6.67 -6.60 -13.21
N LYS A 4 5.79 -7.57 -12.92
CA LYS A 4 6.17 -8.86 -12.31
C LYS A 4 7.15 -9.62 -13.22
N ALA A 5 6.80 -9.82 -14.49
CA ALA A 5 7.63 -10.59 -15.41
C ALA A 5 9.03 -9.97 -15.57
N SER A 6 9.12 -8.63 -15.62
CA SER A 6 10.40 -7.93 -15.67
C SER A 6 11.26 -8.19 -14.42
N HIS A 7 10.69 -8.13 -13.22
CA HIS A 7 11.44 -8.39 -11.99
C HIS A 7 11.81 -9.87 -11.80
N GLU A 8 10.94 -10.80 -12.20
CA GLU A 8 11.26 -12.23 -12.23
C GLU A 8 12.44 -12.52 -13.17
N ALA A 9 12.50 -11.87 -14.34
CA ALA A 9 13.60 -12.02 -15.28
C ALA A 9 14.92 -11.48 -14.70
N VAL A 10 14.91 -10.31 -14.05
CA VAL A 10 16.10 -9.75 -13.38
C VAL A 10 16.59 -10.69 -12.29
N ALA A 11 15.72 -11.12 -11.36
CA ALA A 11 16.10 -12.04 -10.28
C ALA A 11 16.67 -13.37 -10.81
N CYS A 12 16.08 -13.90 -11.89
CA CYS A 12 16.57 -15.11 -12.56
C CYS A 12 17.98 -14.91 -13.14
N VAL A 13 18.20 -13.84 -13.90
CA VAL A 13 19.49 -13.56 -14.54
C VAL A 13 20.57 -13.23 -13.51
N GLU A 14 20.25 -12.46 -12.47
CA GLU A 14 21.16 -12.17 -11.35
C GLU A 14 21.57 -13.45 -10.61
N GLY A 15 20.63 -14.37 -10.39
CA GLY A 15 20.89 -15.68 -9.81
C GLY A 15 21.80 -16.55 -10.67
N ILE A 16 21.57 -16.58 -12.00
CA ILE A 16 22.44 -17.31 -12.95
C ILE A 16 23.85 -16.71 -12.98
N ALA A 17 23.95 -15.38 -12.94
CA ALA A 17 25.22 -14.66 -13.02
C ALA A 17 25.99 -14.62 -11.68
N GLY A 18 25.39 -15.09 -10.58
CA GLY A 18 26.00 -15.06 -9.26
C GLY A 18 26.23 -13.64 -8.73
N VAL A 19 25.33 -12.70 -9.06
CA VAL A 19 25.42 -11.31 -8.58
C VAL A 19 25.35 -11.30 -7.06
N ALA A 20 26.32 -10.64 -6.41
CA ALA A 20 26.35 -10.53 -4.97
C ALA A 20 25.11 -9.79 -4.46
N GLY A 21 24.38 -10.41 -3.54
CA GLY A 21 23.13 -9.85 -3.01
C GLY A 21 21.88 -10.09 -3.87
N ALA A 22 21.96 -10.95 -4.90
CA ALA A 22 20.77 -11.40 -5.63
C ALA A 22 19.74 -11.98 -4.66
N ARG A 23 18.51 -11.44 -4.69
CA ARG A 23 17.42 -11.85 -3.80
C ARG A 23 16.40 -12.71 -4.55
N PRO A 24 15.84 -13.75 -3.92
CA PRO A 24 14.69 -14.45 -4.46
C PRO A 24 13.54 -13.48 -4.69
N PHE A 25 12.82 -13.68 -5.80
CA PHE A 25 11.62 -12.91 -6.09
C PHE A 25 10.47 -13.29 -5.13
N ASP A 26 9.88 -12.30 -4.47
CA ASP A 26 8.67 -12.48 -3.65
C ASP A 26 7.44 -11.91 -4.36
N ALA A 27 6.51 -12.80 -4.73
CA ALA A 27 5.28 -12.41 -5.39
C ALA A 27 4.37 -11.51 -4.52
N ARG A 28 4.55 -11.50 -3.20
CA ARG A 28 3.76 -10.67 -2.26
C ARG A 28 4.13 -9.19 -2.35
N GLU A 29 5.29 -8.86 -2.91
CA GLU A 29 5.77 -7.49 -3.11
C GLU A 29 5.24 -6.87 -4.41
N VAL A 30 4.52 -7.63 -5.24
CA VAL A 30 4.03 -7.15 -6.54
C VAL A 30 2.72 -6.39 -6.34
N PRO A 31 2.67 -5.07 -6.62
CA PRO A 31 1.41 -4.34 -6.64
C PRO A 31 0.54 -4.79 -7.83
N SER A 32 -0.78 -4.78 -7.66
CA SER A 32 -1.74 -5.08 -8.73
C SER A 32 -2.64 -3.88 -8.98
N CYS A 33 -2.79 -3.49 -10.24
CA CYS A 33 -3.55 -2.31 -10.66
C CYS A 33 -4.62 -2.70 -11.67
N THR A 34 -5.83 -2.19 -11.49
CA THR A 34 -6.93 -2.23 -12.45
C THR A 34 -7.28 -0.80 -12.84
N TYR A 35 -7.09 -0.46 -14.11
CA TYR A 35 -7.26 0.89 -14.66
C TYR A 35 -8.71 1.13 -15.12
N SER A 36 -9.68 0.81 -14.26
CA SER A 36 -11.10 1.11 -14.44
C SER A 36 -11.44 2.52 -13.94
N SER A 37 -12.70 2.92 -14.05
CA SER A 37 -13.24 4.10 -13.35
C SER A 37 -14.33 3.65 -12.36
N PRO A 38 -14.11 3.76 -11.03
CA PRO A 38 -12.86 4.20 -10.37
C PRO A 38 -11.74 3.16 -10.53
N GLN A 39 -10.49 3.57 -10.29
CA GLN A 39 -9.34 2.67 -10.36
C GLN A 39 -9.25 1.80 -9.10
N ILE A 40 -8.55 0.68 -9.18
CA ILE A 40 -8.28 -0.21 -8.04
C ILE A 40 -6.78 -0.52 -8.00
N ALA A 41 -6.17 -0.42 -6.82
CA ALA A 41 -4.79 -0.82 -6.59
C ALA A 41 -4.67 -1.63 -5.31
N SER A 42 -3.79 -2.63 -5.29
CA SER A 42 -3.58 -3.48 -4.11
C SER A 42 -2.15 -4.00 -4.01
N LEU A 43 -1.75 -4.35 -2.79
CA LEU A 43 -0.46 -4.94 -2.45
C LEU A 43 -0.62 -5.89 -1.26
N GLY A 44 0.12 -7.00 -1.25
CA GLY A 44 0.20 -7.90 -0.10
C GLY A 44 -1.09 -8.69 0.20
N LEU A 45 -1.32 -8.98 1.47
CA LEU A 45 -2.43 -9.82 1.93
C LEU A 45 -3.76 -9.07 1.91
N THR A 46 -4.84 -9.80 1.65
CA THR A 46 -6.20 -9.34 1.97
C THR A 46 -6.46 -9.50 3.48
N GLU A 47 -7.38 -8.71 4.03
CA GLU A 47 -7.75 -8.84 5.45
C GLU A 47 -8.27 -10.24 5.78
N ALA A 48 -9.11 -10.82 4.90
CA ALA A 48 -9.63 -12.17 5.09
C ALA A 48 -8.49 -13.21 5.18
N ARG A 49 -7.56 -13.17 4.22
CA ARG A 49 -6.41 -14.09 4.21
C ARG A 49 -5.49 -13.89 5.41
N ALA A 50 -5.23 -12.64 5.80
CA ALA A 50 -4.39 -12.35 6.97
C ALA A 50 -5.03 -12.89 8.27
N ARG A 51 -6.37 -12.81 8.39
CA ARG A 51 -7.12 -13.42 9.50
C ARG A 51 -7.12 -14.95 9.44
N GLU A 52 -7.25 -15.54 8.26
CA GLU A 52 -7.14 -16.99 8.05
C GLU A 52 -5.76 -17.54 8.43
N GLU A 53 -4.70 -16.75 8.19
CA GLU A 53 -3.33 -17.05 8.63
C GLU A 53 -3.11 -16.86 10.15
N GLY A 54 -4.14 -16.45 10.91
CA GLY A 54 -4.07 -16.29 12.37
C GLY A 54 -3.28 -15.05 12.82
N ARG A 55 -3.10 -14.05 11.94
CA ARG A 55 -2.38 -12.82 12.27
C ARG A 55 -3.26 -11.89 13.11
N ASP A 56 -2.65 -11.23 14.09
CA ASP A 56 -3.28 -10.12 14.78
C ASP A 56 -3.11 -8.84 13.95
N LEU A 57 -4.21 -8.12 13.71
CA LEU A 57 -4.27 -7.07 12.69
C LEU A 57 -4.69 -5.73 13.27
N ARG A 58 -3.95 -4.69 12.87
CA ARG A 58 -4.41 -3.31 12.87
C ARG A 58 -4.88 -2.97 11.47
N VAL A 59 -6.11 -2.47 11.35
CA VAL A 59 -6.73 -2.18 10.06
C VAL A 59 -7.16 -0.74 10.02
N GLY A 60 -6.58 0.01 9.08
CA GLY A 60 -6.88 1.40 8.85
C GLY A 60 -7.71 1.61 7.60
N ARG A 61 -8.64 2.57 7.64
CA ARG A 61 -9.56 2.90 6.55
C ARG A 61 -9.77 4.41 6.48
N PHE A 62 -9.48 5.00 5.33
CA PHE A 62 -9.74 6.42 5.10
C PHE A 62 -10.55 6.65 3.82
N PRO A 63 -11.78 7.19 3.93
CA PRO A 63 -12.64 7.41 2.78
C PRO A 63 -12.21 8.66 2.01
N LEU A 64 -12.14 8.58 0.67
CA LEU A 64 -11.67 9.72 -0.15
C LEU A 64 -12.61 10.94 -0.08
N ARG A 65 -13.86 10.77 0.34
CA ARG A 65 -14.78 11.88 0.61
C ARG A 65 -14.29 12.84 1.72
N ALA A 66 -13.39 12.39 2.58
CA ALA A 66 -12.74 13.20 3.61
C ALA A 66 -11.40 13.79 3.15
N ASN A 67 -10.95 13.47 1.93
CA ASN A 67 -9.74 14.03 1.34
C ASN A 67 -10.07 15.32 0.57
N GLY A 68 -9.44 16.44 0.96
CA GLY A 68 -9.66 17.74 0.32
C GLY A 68 -9.27 17.77 -1.17
N LYS A 69 -8.23 17.05 -1.57
CA LYS A 69 -7.81 16.97 -2.98
C LYS A 69 -8.82 16.19 -3.83
N ALA A 70 -9.36 15.08 -3.33
CA ALA A 70 -10.39 14.30 -4.02
C ALA A 70 -11.66 15.11 -4.25
N LEU A 71 -12.10 15.87 -3.24
CA LEU A 71 -13.21 16.82 -3.36
C LEU A 71 -12.94 17.90 -4.41
N ALA A 72 -11.74 18.48 -4.42
CA ALA A 72 -11.36 19.50 -5.38
C ALA A 72 -11.28 18.99 -6.84
N LEU A 73 -11.03 17.70 -7.03
CA LEU A 73 -11.06 17.03 -8.33
C LEU A 73 -12.48 16.64 -8.78
N GLY A 74 -13.47 16.68 -7.87
CA GLY A 74 -14.82 16.19 -8.14
C GLY A 74 -14.94 14.66 -8.15
N GLU A 75 -13.96 13.96 -7.57
CA GLU A 75 -13.87 12.49 -7.55
C GLU A 75 -13.75 11.97 -6.09
N PRO A 76 -14.73 12.23 -5.20
CA PRO A 76 -14.66 11.86 -3.79
C PRO A 76 -14.95 10.38 -3.50
N GLU A 77 -15.36 9.61 -4.49
CA GLU A 77 -15.68 8.19 -4.34
C GLU A 77 -14.41 7.36 -4.16
N GLY A 78 -14.32 6.64 -3.04
CA GLY A 78 -13.22 5.72 -2.82
C GLY A 78 -12.84 5.50 -1.37
N LEU A 79 -11.83 4.67 -1.19
CA LEU A 79 -11.31 4.24 0.09
C LEU A 79 -9.83 3.84 -0.06
N VAL A 80 -9.01 4.27 0.90
CA VAL A 80 -7.69 3.68 1.14
C VAL A 80 -7.78 2.80 2.39
N LYS A 81 -7.35 1.54 2.27
CA LYS A 81 -7.30 0.58 3.38
C LYS A 81 -5.91 0.01 3.52
N THR A 82 -5.36 0.05 4.72
CA THR A 82 -4.05 -0.51 5.07
C THR A 82 -4.18 -1.54 6.19
N LEU A 83 -3.32 -2.55 6.16
CA LEU A 83 -3.30 -3.67 7.09
C LEU A 83 -1.90 -3.79 7.68
N PHE A 84 -1.82 -3.80 9.00
CA PHE A 84 -0.58 -3.92 9.73
C PHE A 84 -0.63 -5.10 10.68
N ASP A 85 0.52 -5.74 10.88
CA ASP A 85 0.71 -6.67 11.98
C ASP A 85 0.65 -5.91 13.30
N ALA A 86 -0.17 -6.35 14.25
CA ALA A 86 -0.39 -5.63 15.49
C ALA A 86 0.81 -5.66 16.46
N GLY A 87 1.68 -6.67 16.34
CA GLY A 87 2.83 -6.85 17.22
C GLY A 87 4.09 -6.20 16.68
N THR A 88 4.30 -6.25 15.36
CA THR A 88 5.54 -5.76 14.72
C THR A 88 5.39 -4.43 14.01
N GLY A 89 4.16 -4.03 13.65
CA GLY A 89 3.95 -2.84 12.83
C GLY A 89 4.21 -3.04 11.33
N GLU A 90 4.51 -4.26 10.89
CA GLU A 90 4.77 -4.59 9.48
C GLU A 90 3.54 -4.27 8.61
N LEU A 91 3.75 -3.60 7.47
CA LEU A 91 2.71 -3.43 6.45
C LEU A 91 2.40 -4.77 5.74
N LEU A 92 1.31 -5.42 6.15
CA LEU A 92 0.87 -6.70 5.63
C LEU A 92 0.13 -6.60 4.30
N GLY A 93 -0.59 -5.51 4.07
CA GLY A 93 -1.30 -5.29 2.81
C GLY A 93 -1.95 -3.93 2.70
N ALA A 94 -2.29 -3.56 1.46
CA ALA A 94 -2.94 -2.30 1.13
C ALA A 94 -3.93 -2.51 -0.01
N HIS A 95 -5.09 -1.85 0.08
CA HIS A 95 -6.21 -1.99 -0.85
C HIS A 95 -6.84 -0.62 -1.06
N LEU A 96 -6.76 -0.10 -2.27
CA LEU A 96 -7.18 1.25 -2.63
C LEU A 96 -8.19 1.18 -3.77
N ILE A 97 -9.23 2.02 -3.69
CA ILE A 97 -10.20 2.26 -4.75
C ILE A 97 -10.46 3.76 -4.83
N GLY A 98 -10.42 4.34 -6.03
CA GLY A 98 -10.64 5.77 -6.24
C GLY A 98 -9.92 6.30 -7.47
N SER A 99 -9.95 7.62 -7.67
CA SER A 99 -9.18 8.28 -8.72
C SER A 99 -7.68 8.25 -8.41
N ASP A 100 -6.86 7.99 -9.43
CA ASP A 100 -5.38 7.95 -9.40
C ASP A 100 -4.74 7.04 -8.33
N VAL A 101 -5.48 6.12 -7.72
CA VAL A 101 -4.94 5.22 -6.69
C VAL A 101 -3.87 4.25 -7.21
N THR A 102 -3.83 4.01 -8.53
CA THR A 102 -2.77 3.20 -9.17
C THR A 102 -1.41 3.88 -9.17
N GLU A 103 -1.36 5.22 -9.05
CA GLU A 103 -0.13 5.98 -8.84
C GLU A 103 0.26 6.01 -7.35
N LEU A 104 -0.72 5.95 -6.44
CA LEU A 104 -0.48 6.00 -4.99
C LEU A 104 0.13 4.72 -4.42
N ILE A 105 -0.21 3.55 -4.97
CA ILE A 105 0.22 2.25 -4.44
C ILE A 105 1.75 2.10 -4.44
N GLY A 106 2.47 2.84 -5.28
CA GLY A 106 3.93 2.85 -5.34
C GLY A 106 4.58 3.28 -4.02
N VAL A 107 3.95 4.17 -3.24
CA VAL A 107 4.44 4.58 -1.91
C VAL A 107 4.47 3.38 -0.96
N LEU A 108 3.40 2.58 -0.95
CA LEU A 108 3.26 1.42 -0.08
C LEU A 108 4.11 0.24 -0.56
N ALA A 109 4.30 0.10 -1.87
CA ALA A 109 5.25 -0.86 -2.43
C ALA A 109 6.69 -0.53 -1.98
N ALA A 110 7.12 0.73 -2.10
CA ALA A 110 8.43 1.17 -1.64
C ALA A 110 8.60 0.98 -0.12
N ALA A 111 7.60 1.36 0.67
CA ALA A 111 7.60 1.15 2.12
C ALA A 111 7.79 -0.32 2.48
N ARG A 112 7.06 -1.23 1.80
CA ARG A 112 7.20 -2.68 2.02
C ARG A 112 8.58 -3.20 1.65
N THR A 113 9.13 -2.78 0.51
CA THR A 113 10.49 -3.17 0.07
C THR A 113 11.57 -2.69 1.04
N LEU A 114 11.35 -1.57 1.72
CA LEU A 114 12.23 -1.02 2.74
C LEU A 114 11.99 -1.63 4.14
N GLU A 115 11.04 -2.56 4.27
CA GLU A 115 10.60 -3.13 5.54
C GLU A 115 10.16 -2.03 6.54
N ALA A 116 9.64 -0.91 6.02
CA ALA A 116 9.11 0.16 6.84
C ALA A 116 7.88 -0.31 7.63
N THR A 117 7.77 0.19 8.85
CA THR A 117 6.66 -0.11 9.76
C THR A 117 5.65 1.03 9.75
N GLU A 118 4.60 0.90 10.56
CA GLU A 118 3.70 2.00 10.85
C GLU A 118 4.46 3.23 11.37
N ALA A 119 5.55 3.05 12.12
CA ALA A 119 6.28 4.16 12.73
C ALA A 119 6.81 5.12 11.66
N GLU A 120 7.52 4.62 10.64
CA GLU A 120 8.02 5.44 9.55
C GLU A 120 6.88 6.07 8.74
N LEU A 121 5.80 5.33 8.48
CA LEU A 121 4.66 5.82 7.71
C LEU A 121 3.86 6.89 8.45
N ILE A 122 3.77 6.81 9.79
CA ILE A 122 3.13 7.80 10.64
C ILE A 122 3.93 9.10 10.69
N GLU A 123 5.26 9.02 10.82
CA GLU A 123 6.15 10.20 10.90
C GLU A 123 6.41 10.86 9.53
N THR A 124 6.09 10.15 8.44
CA THR A 124 6.25 10.69 7.08
C THR A 124 5.30 11.88 6.85
N ILE A 125 5.87 12.99 6.40
CA ILE A 125 5.11 14.18 6.03
C ILE A 125 4.58 14.02 4.59
N PHE A 126 3.28 13.86 4.46
CA PHE A 126 2.61 13.89 3.16
C PHE A 126 2.28 15.33 2.75
N PRO A 127 2.52 15.72 1.48
CA PRO A 127 2.25 17.07 1.01
C PRO A 127 0.74 17.37 0.97
N HIS A 128 0.37 18.60 1.30
CA HIS A 128 -1.02 19.07 1.29
C HIS A 128 -1.26 20.15 0.22
N PRO A 129 -2.41 20.13 -0.52
CA PRO A 129 -3.38 19.05 -0.60
C PRO A 129 -3.01 18.01 -1.66
N THR A 130 -2.99 16.72 -1.31
CA THR A 130 -2.77 15.61 -2.24
C THR A 130 -3.64 14.38 -1.90
N LEU A 131 -3.83 13.51 -2.89
CA LEU A 131 -4.51 12.23 -2.67
C LEU A 131 -3.69 11.29 -1.78
N SER A 132 -2.37 11.43 -1.73
CA SER A 132 -1.50 10.57 -0.91
C SER A 132 -1.69 10.81 0.59
N GLU A 133 -2.25 11.95 1.02
CA GLU A 133 -2.71 12.15 2.41
C GLU A 133 -3.70 11.05 2.86
N ALA A 134 -4.47 10.46 1.93
CA ALA A 134 -5.36 9.34 2.26
C ALA A 134 -4.61 8.07 2.70
N ILE A 135 -3.36 7.87 2.23
CA ILE A 135 -2.49 6.81 2.76
C ILE A 135 -2.16 7.11 4.21
N HIS A 136 -1.71 8.34 4.50
CA HIS A 136 -1.30 8.74 5.84
C HIS A 136 -2.43 8.59 6.85
N GLU A 137 -3.62 9.11 6.52
CA GLU A 137 -4.80 8.98 7.39
C GLU A 137 -5.22 7.52 7.56
N SER A 138 -5.09 6.67 6.53
CA SER A 138 -5.36 5.24 6.71
C SER A 138 -4.37 4.59 7.67
N VAL A 139 -3.08 4.95 7.62
CA VAL A 139 -2.08 4.44 8.56
C VAL A 139 -2.41 4.92 9.97
N LEU A 140 -2.70 6.21 10.14
CA LEU A 140 -3.06 6.79 11.42
C LEU A 140 -4.31 6.13 12.01
N ASP A 141 -5.35 5.88 11.20
CA ASP A 141 -6.60 5.21 11.61
C ASP A 141 -6.34 3.79 12.15
N ALA A 142 -5.44 3.02 11.52
CA ALA A 142 -5.09 1.68 11.99
C ALA A 142 -4.60 1.67 13.44
N PHE A 143 -4.04 2.78 13.92
CA PHE A 143 -3.50 2.97 15.25
C PHE A 143 -4.27 3.99 16.10
N GLY A 144 -5.48 4.40 15.68
CA GLY A 144 -6.34 5.31 16.44
C GLY A 144 -5.80 6.75 16.53
N ARG A 145 -5.06 7.19 15.52
CA ARG A 145 -4.38 8.51 15.44
C ARG A 145 -4.87 9.38 14.29
N ALA A 146 -5.92 8.98 13.57
CA ALA A 146 -6.45 9.73 12.43
C ALA A 146 -6.83 11.16 12.83
N LEU A 147 -6.55 12.12 11.94
CA LEU A 147 -6.80 13.54 12.15
C LEU A 147 -8.05 14.01 11.40
N HIS A 148 -8.32 13.40 10.25
CA HIS A 148 -9.48 13.69 9.41
C HIS A 148 -10.32 12.40 9.25
N LEU A 149 -11.65 12.52 9.18
CA LEU A 149 -12.59 11.39 9.07
C LEU A 149 -13.74 11.67 8.10
#